data_AF-A0A2T3QQC7-F1
#
_entry.id   AF-A0A2T3QQC7-F1
#
_cell.length_a   1.000
_cell.length_b   1.000
_cell.length_c   1.000
_cell.angle_alpha   90.00
_cell.angle_beta   90.00
_cell.angle_gamma   90.00
#
_symmetry.space_group_name_H-M   'P 1'
#
loop_
_entity.id
_entity.type
_entity.pdbx_description
1 polymer ?
#
loop_
_entity_poly.entity_id
_entity_poly.type
_entity_poly.pdbx_seq_one_letter_code
_entity_poly.pdbx_strand_id
1 'polypeptide(L)'
;MNPKVIRDLKYSPSFIADILYEFIEGSRRIDERGAKFELIYLVVPFVMDDILRDKLSRSKASSTFQTAFLKNDEIKERLFFINNKVLYSKSVTNDGIIYLSSMYETIINSFILIKHEEKCLSNISDYKKEFLKASYNLGIIFSKEGYVNVLLKSKVKNI
;
A
#
# COMPACT_ATOMS: atom_id res chain seq x y z
N MET A 1 -12.71 -21.69 -12.50
CA MET A 1 -11.72 -20.70 -12.99
C MET A 1 -10.34 -21.09 -12.48
N ASN A 2 -9.29 -21.10 -13.31
CA ASN A 2 -7.97 -21.62 -12.92
C ASN A 2 -7.33 -20.77 -11.80
N PRO A 3 -6.91 -21.34 -10.66
CA PRO A 3 -6.30 -20.59 -9.54
C PRO A 3 -5.10 -19.72 -9.94
N LYS A 4 -4.33 -20.14 -10.95
CA LYS A 4 -3.20 -19.39 -11.49
C LYS A 4 -3.66 -18.08 -12.15
N VAL A 5 -4.75 -18.14 -12.93
CA VAL A 5 -5.37 -16.98 -13.58
C VAL A 5 -5.91 -15.99 -12.55
N ILE A 6 -6.49 -16.47 -11.44
CA ILE A 6 -6.96 -15.60 -10.35
C ILE A 6 -5.78 -14.90 -9.66
N ARG A 7 -4.66 -15.60 -9.47
CA ARG A 7 -3.45 -15.04 -8.88
C ARG A 7 -2.81 -14.00 -9.81
N ASP A 8 -2.70 -14.31 -11.09
CA ASP A 8 -2.10 -13.43 -12.10
C ASP A 8 -2.95 -12.15 -12.30
N LEU A 9 -4.28 -12.26 -12.15
CA LEU A 9 -5.19 -11.10 -12.10
C LEU A 9 -5.04 -10.28 -10.80
N LYS A 10 -4.85 -10.94 -9.65
CA LYS A 10 -4.67 -10.27 -8.34
C LYS A 10 -3.34 -9.53 -8.21
N TYR A 11 -2.32 -9.95 -8.95
CA TYR A 11 -0.98 -9.36 -8.93
C TYR A 11 -0.58 -8.78 -10.29
N SER A 12 -1.56 -8.42 -11.13
CA SER A 12 -1.25 -7.78 -12.40
C SER A 12 -0.52 -6.44 -12.14
N PRO A 13 0.53 -6.10 -12.90
CA PRO A 13 1.26 -4.84 -12.71
C PRO A 13 0.35 -3.61 -12.70
N SER A 14 -0.70 -3.61 -13.54
CA SER A 14 -1.73 -2.56 -13.57
C SER A 14 -2.49 -2.42 -12.27
N PHE A 15 -2.88 -3.52 -11.62
CA PHE A 15 -3.63 -3.45 -10.37
C PHE A 15 -2.71 -3.11 -9.19
N ILE A 16 -1.47 -3.58 -9.20
CA ILE A 16 -0.48 -3.14 -8.21
C ILE A 16 -0.22 -1.64 -8.37
N ALA A 17 -0.08 -1.12 -9.59
CA ALA A 17 0.02 0.32 -9.84
C ALA A 17 -1.18 1.09 -9.28
N ASP A 18 -2.41 0.58 -9.45
CA ASP A 18 -3.60 1.20 -8.83
C ASP A 18 -3.49 1.29 -7.30
N ILE A 19 -3.03 0.21 -6.66
CA ILE A 19 -2.84 0.15 -5.20
C ILE A 19 -1.76 1.15 -4.77
N LEU A 20 -0.62 1.20 -5.47
CA LEU A 20 0.47 2.11 -5.15
C LEU A 20 0.06 3.57 -5.34
N TYR A 21 -0.67 3.89 -6.41
CA TYR A 21 -1.24 5.21 -6.65
C TYR A 21 -2.03 5.70 -5.43
N GLU A 22 -2.97 4.89 -4.95
CA GLU A 22 -3.82 5.26 -3.81
C GLU A 22 -3.03 5.43 -2.52
N PHE A 23 -2.01 4.60 -2.28
CA PHE A 23 -1.12 4.77 -1.13
C PHE A 23 -0.34 6.09 -1.19
N ILE A 24 0.16 6.45 -2.37
CA ILE A 24 0.88 7.71 -2.59
C ILE A 24 -0.06 8.89 -2.36
N GLU A 25 -1.28 8.86 -2.90
CA GLU A 25 -2.28 9.91 -2.68
C GLU A 25 -2.74 10.02 -1.22
N GLY A 26 -2.92 8.89 -0.54
CA GLY A 26 -3.20 8.86 0.88
C GLY A 26 -2.07 9.47 1.72
N SER A 27 -0.82 9.22 1.32
CA SER A 27 0.36 9.81 1.96
C SER A 27 0.46 11.31 1.69
N ARG A 28 0.22 11.73 0.43
CA ARG A 28 0.24 13.11 -0.04
C ARG A 28 -0.73 14.01 0.72
N ARG A 29 -1.86 13.46 1.16
CA ARG A 29 -2.83 14.17 2.01
C ARG A 29 -2.24 14.61 3.36
N ILE A 30 -1.22 13.93 3.86
CA ILE A 30 -0.57 14.22 5.15
C ILE A 30 0.77 14.95 4.96
N ASP A 31 1.54 14.59 3.93
CA ASP A 31 2.82 15.19 3.57
C ASP A 31 2.86 15.45 2.07
N GLU A 32 2.89 16.73 1.66
CA GLU A 32 2.83 17.13 0.25
C GLU A 32 3.94 16.53 -0.63
N ARG A 33 5.06 16.10 -0.02
CA ARG A 33 6.17 15.44 -0.70
C ARG A 33 5.82 14.02 -1.19
N GLY A 34 4.66 13.49 -0.78
CA GLY A 34 4.19 12.15 -1.11
C GLY A 34 4.61 11.10 -0.08
N ALA A 35 4.77 9.85 -0.51
CA ALA A 35 5.13 8.76 0.38
C ALA A 35 6.65 8.60 0.50
N LYS A 36 7.14 8.20 1.67
CA LYS A 36 8.54 7.75 1.78
C LYS A 36 8.76 6.51 0.93
N PHE A 37 9.76 6.55 0.04
CA PHE A 37 9.95 5.54 -0.99
C PHE A 37 10.16 4.15 -0.40
N GLU A 38 10.90 4.04 0.71
CA GLU A 38 11.17 2.77 1.39
C GLU A 38 9.87 2.08 1.87
N LEU A 39 8.82 2.85 2.19
CA LEU A 39 7.56 2.29 2.67
C LEU A 39 6.72 1.66 1.57
N ILE A 40 7.02 1.91 0.29
CA ILE A 40 6.27 1.34 -0.85
C ILE A 40 6.29 -0.19 -0.83
N TYR A 41 7.40 -0.79 -0.42
CA TYR A 41 7.55 -2.24 -0.34
C TYR A 41 6.68 -2.90 0.73
N LEU A 42 6.07 -2.11 1.64
CA LEU A 42 5.11 -2.61 2.62
C LEU A 42 3.68 -2.63 2.06
N VAL A 43 3.38 -1.87 1.01
CA VAL A 43 2.00 -1.66 0.57
C VAL A 43 1.34 -2.97 0.13
N VAL A 44 1.98 -3.72 -0.77
CA VAL A 44 1.44 -4.98 -1.27
C VAL A 44 1.26 -6.02 -0.15
N PRO A 45 2.25 -6.28 0.74
CA PRO A 45 2.08 -7.16 1.89
C PRO A 45 0.89 -6.84 2.80
N PHE A 46 0.65 -5.56 3.06
CA PHE A 46 -0.44 -5.12 3.94
C PHE A 46 -1.80 -5.17 3.25
N VAL A 47 -1.89 -4.73 1.99
CA VAL A 47 -3.16 -4.62 1.26
C VAL A 47 -3.63 -5.98 0.73
N MET A 48 -2.71 -6.90 0.42
CA MET A 48 -3.07 -8.23 -0.07
C MET A 48 -3.47 -9.21 1.04
N ASP A 49 -3.01 -9.00 2.27
CA ASP A 49 -3.51 -9.72 3.44
C ASP A 49 -4.96 -9.32 3.70
N ASP A 50 -5.86 -10.31 3.75
CA ASP A 50 -7.29 -10.11 3.88
C ASP A 50 -7.71 -9.48 5.21
N ILE A 51 -7.08 -9.91 6.31
CA ILE A 51 -7.38 -9.41 7.65
C ILE A 51 -6.88 -7.96 7.81
N LEU A 52 -5.65 -7.68 7.35
CA LEU A 52 -5.13 -6.31 7.34
C LEU A 52 -5.92 -5.40 6.40
N ARG A 53 -6.28 -5.87 5.21
CA ARG A 53 -7.07 -5.11 4.24
C ARG A 53 -8.44 -4.74 4.80
N ASP A 54 -9.16 -5.67 5.41
CA ASP A 54 -10.48 -5.38 6.00
C ASP A 54 -10.37 -4.31 7.11
N LYS A 55 -9.35 -4.43 7.96
CA LYS A 55 -9.08 -3.42 8.99
C LYS A 55 -8.75 -2.05 8.39
N LEU A 56 -7.93 -2.01 7.34
CA LEU A 56 -7.52 -0.79 6.66
C LEU A 56 -8.66 -0.13 5.89
N SER A 57 -9.48 -0.89 5.18
CA SER A 57 -10.61 -0.36 4.40
C SER A 57 -11.68 0.30 5.29
N ARG A 58 -11.76 -0.12 6.55
CA ARG A 58 -12.64 0.45 7.60
C ARG A 58 -11.97 1.54 8.45
N SER A 59 -10.66 1.76 8.28
CA SER A 59 -9.95 2.80 9.01
C SER A 59 -10.39 4.20 8.57
N LYS A 60 -10.21 5.16 9.48
CA LYS A 60 -10.58 6.57 9.25
C LYS A 60 -9.31 7.40 9.08
N ALA A 61 -9.48 8.59 8.54
CA ALA A 61 -8.37 9.54 8.43
C ALA A 61 -7.73 9.90 9.78
N SER A 62 -8.39 9.66 10.92
CA SER A 62 -7.83 9.85 12.27
C SER A 62 -7.04 8.64 12.79
N SER A 63 -7.14 7.47 12.15
CA SER A 63 -6.43 6.25 12.55
C SER A 63 -4.91 6.46 12.55
N THR A 64 -4.25 5.81 13.52
CA THR A 64 -2.79 5.76 13.71
C THR A 64 -2.30 4.32 13.66
N PHE A 65 -0.98 4.10 13.58
CA PHE A 65 -0.40 2.74 13.56
C PHE A 65 -0.82 1.96 14.80
N GLN A 66 -0.82 2.61 15.97
CA GLN A 66 -1.28 2.00 17.22
C GLN A 66 -2.71 1.47 17.11
N THR A 67 -3.64 2.31 16.64
CA THR A 67 -5.08 1.95 16.55
C THR A 67 -5.39 0.97 15.42
N ALA A 68 -4.61 1.03 14.34
CA ALA A 68 -4.81 0.20 13.17
C ALA A 68 -4.24 -1.20 13.39
N PHE A 69 -3.06 -1.31 14.02
CA PHE A 69 -2.31 -2.56 14.01
C PHE A 69 -1.92 -3.14 15.36
N LEU A 70 -1.86 -2.35 16.43
CA LEU A 70 -1.28 -2.80 17.71
C LEU A 70 -2.33 -3.03 18.82
N LYS A 71 -3.57 -2.56 18.63
CA LYS A 71 -4.67 -2.74 19.60
C LYS A 71 -5.36 -4.11 19.55
N ASN A 72 -5.28 -4.80 18.42
CA ASN A 72 -5.94 -6.09 18.21
C ASN A 72 -4.86 -7.16 18.00
N ASP A 73 -4.91 -8.23 18.79
CA ASP A 73 -3.85 -9.25 18.82
C ASP A 73 -3.78 -10.06 17.52
N GLU A 74 -4.90 -10.37 16.88
CA GLU A 74 -4.93 -11.04 15.58
C GLU A 74 -4.25 -10.20 14.49
N ILE A 75 -4.57 -8.90 14.44
CA ILE A 75 -3.92 -7.96 13.50
C ILE A 75 -2.43 -7.83 13.81
N LYS A 76 -2.08 -7.74 15.09
CA LYS A 76 -0.69 -7.63 15.53
C LYS A 76 0.11 -8.88 15.17
N GLU A 77 -0.49 -10.06 15.24
CA GLU A 77 0.12 -11.32 14.81
C GLU A 77 0.45 -11.29 13.31
N ARG A 78 -0.44 -10.72 12.47
CA ARG A 78 -0.19 -10.59 11.03
C ARG A 78 1.06 -9.76 10.71
N LEU A 79 1.41 -8.77 11.55
CA LEU A 79 2.62 -7.97 11.36
C LEU A 79 3.91 -8.81 11.41
N PHE A 80 3.95 -9.89 12.19
CA PHE A 80 5.15 -10.73 12.29
C PHE A 80 5.51 -11.40 10.96
N PHE A 81 4.52 -11.64 10.09
CA PHE A 81 4.72 -12.27 8.79
C PHE A 81 5.01 -11.28 7.66
N ILE A 82 4.89 -9.97 7.92
CA ILE A 82 5.07 -8.94 6.88
C ILE A 82 6.49 -8.99 6.31
N ASN A 83 7.52 -9.13 7.14
CA ASN A 83 8.90 -9.15 6.65
C ASN A 83 9.14 -10.26 5.61
N ASN A 84 8.52 -11.44 5.80
CA ASN A 84 8.60 -12.52 4.82
C ASN A 84 7.79 -12.18 3.56
N LYS A 85 6.61 -11.58 3.70
CA LYS A 85 5.78 -11.16 2.56
C LYS A 85 6.43 -10.07 1.72
N VAL A 86 7.22 -9.17 2.32
CA VAL A 86 8.00 -8.15 1.59
C VAL A 86 8.97 -8.83 0.63
N LEU A 87 9.71 -9.86 1.08
CA LEU A 87 10.63 -10.62 0.22
C LEU A 87 9.94 -11.17 -1.03
N TYR A 88 8.75 -11.75 -0.88
CA TYR A 88 8.03 -12.36 -2.00
C TYR A 88 7.29 -11.36 -2.89
N SER A 89 6.93 -10.18 -2.36
CA SER A 89 6.18 -9.16 -3.10
C SER A 89 7.06 -8.09 -3.74
N LYS A 90 8.38 -8.09 -3.48
CA LYS A 90 9.30 -7.09 -4.01
C LYS A 90 9.27 -6.99 -5.53
N SER A 91 9.28 -8.13 -6.23
CA SER A 91 9.23 -8.15 -7.71
C SER A 91 7.94 -7.52 -8.25
N VAL A 92 6.78 -7.96 -7.75
CA VAL A 92 5.48 -7.43 -8.22
C VAL A 92 5.28 -5.96 -7.84
N THR A 93 5.88 -5.52 -6.73
CA THR A 93 5.89 -4.10 -6.34
C THR A 93 6.71 -3.29 -7.33
N ASN A 94 7.90 -3.76 -7.72
CA ASN A 94 8.72 -3.11 -8.74
C ASN A 94 7.99 -3.03 -10.09
N ASP A 95 7.36 -4.13 -10.53
CA ASP A 95 6.57 -4.15 -11.77
C ASP A 95 5.42 -3.13 -11.71
N GLY A 96 4.77 -3.00 -10.56
CA GLY A 96 3.75 -1.99 -10.30
C GLY A 96 4.29 -0.55 -10.35
N ILE A 97 5.49 -0.29 -9.80
CA ILE A 97 6.14 1.04 -9.88
C ILE A 97 6.47 1.40 -11.33
N ILE A 98 7.02 0.44 -12.10
CA ILE A 98 7.34 0.63 -13.52
C ILE A 98 6.07 0.94 -14.29
N TYR A 99 5.01 0.16 -14.08
CA TYR A 99 3.73 0.39 -14.75
C TYR A 99 3.12 1.75 -14.36
N LEU A 100 3.12 2.09 -13.06
CA LEU A 100 2.65 3.39 -12.57
C LEU A 100 3.39 4.55 -13.26
N SER A 101 4.72 4.45 -13.35
CA SER A 101 5.56 5.48 -13.97
C SER A 101 5.40 5.57 -15.49
N SER A 102 4.86 4.52 -16.13
CA SER A 102 4.51 4.55 -17.56
C SER A 102 3.16 5.22 -17.84
N MET A 103 2.30 5.32 -16.83
CA MET A 103 0.95 5.89 -16.94
C MET A 103 0.88 7.33 -16.45
N TYR A 104 1.71 7.69 -15.47
CA TYR A 104 1.68 9.00 -14.80
C TYR A 104 3.10 9.57 -14.66
N GLU A 105 3.21 10.89 -14.67
CA GLU A 105 4.46 11.56 -14.32
C GLU A 105 4.79 11.32 -12.83
N THR A 106 5.69 10.37 -12.58
CA THR A 106 6.08 9.93 -11.24
C THR A 106 7.47 10.44 -10.90
N ILE A 107 7.61 11.17 -9.79
CA ILE A 107 8.91 11.60 -9.24
C ILE A 107 9.35 10.59 -8.18
N ILE A 108 10.52 9.99 -8.37
CA ILE A 108 11.09 9.02 -7.42
C ILE A 108 12.44 9.55 -6.93
N ASN A 109 12.51 9.85 -5.63
CA ASN A 109 13.73 10.19 -4.90
C ASN A 109 13.68 9.57 -3.48
N SER A 110 14.08 10.30 -2.45
CA SER A 110 13.80 9.93 -1.05
C SER A 110 12.30 9.83 -0.69
N PHE A 111 11.43 10.36 -1.54
CA PHE A 111 9.98 10.23 -1.55
C PHE A 111 9.53 9.82 -2.95
N ILE A 112 8.33 9.28 -3.05
CA ILE A 112 7.63 9.05 -4.30
C ILE A 112 6.36 9.90 -4.34
N LEU A 113 6.18 10.59 -5.46
CA LEU A 113 5.07 11.51 -5.71
C LEU A 113 4.59 11.35 -7.15
N ILE A 114 3.29 11.45 -7.35
CA ILE A 114 2.68 11.52 -8.68
C ILE A 114 2.30 12.98 -8.93
N LYS A 115 2.82 13.58 -10.00
CA LYS A 115 2.45 14.96 -10.35
C LYS A 115 1.01 14.99 -10.84
N HIS A 116 0.32 16.07 -10.49
CA HIS A 116 -1.11 16.28 -10.69
C HIS A 116 -1.65 15.80 -12.04
N GLU A 117 -2.21 14.60 -12.01
CA GLU A 117 -3.15 14.08 -13.00
C GLU A 117 -4.33 13.50 -12.22
N GLU A 118 -5.54 13.99 -12.47
CA GLU A 118 -6.74 13.38 -11.89
C GLU A 118 -6.88 11.98 -12.48
N LYS A 119 -6.75 10.96 -11.64
CA LYS A 119 -7.03 9.59 -12.04
C LYS A 119 -8.49 9.51 -12.49
N CYS A 120 -8.72 9.19 -13.75
CA CYS A 120 -10.04 8.91 -14.27
C CYS A 120 -10.55 7.58 -13.69
N LEU A 121 -11.26 7.63 -12.56
CA LEU A 121 -11.82 6.47 -11.85
C LEU A 121 -13.10 5.93 -12.53
N SER A 122 -13.15 5.92 -13.87
CA SER A 122 -14.30 5.35 -14.59
C SER A 122 -14.26 3.81 -14.50
N ASN A 123 -15.32 3.22 -13.94
CA ASN A 123 -15.57 1.77 -13.87
C ASN A 123 -14.61 0.92 -13.01
N ILE A 124 -14.34 1.34 -11.77
CA ILE A 124 -13.69 0.46 -10.79
C ILE A 124 -14.70 -0.60 -10.32
N SER A 125 -14.42 -1.87 -10.64
CA SER A 125 -15.15 -3.02 -10.13
C SER A 125 -15.19 -3.04 -8.61
N ASP A 126 -16.31 -3.47 -8.01
CA ASP A 126 -16.53 -3.42 -6.57
C ASP A 126 -15.45 -4.12 -5.75
N TYR A 127 -14.90 -5.25 -6.24
CA TYR A 127 -13.84 -5.96 -5.54
C TYR A 127 -12.55 -5.13 -5.36
N LYS A 128 -12.22 -4.24 -6.30
CA LYS A 128 -11.00 -3.42 -6.23
C LYS A 128 -11.13 -2.31 -5.19
N LYS A 129 -12.34 -1.80 -4.96
CA LYS A 129 -12.59 -0.64 -4.09
C LYS A 129 -12.04 -0.84 -2.69
N GLU A 130 -12.14 -2.04 -2.13
CA GLU A 130 -11.61 -2.34 -0.80
C GLU A 130 -10.08 -2.26 -0.74
N PHE A 131 -9.39 -2.75 -1.78
CA PHE A 131 -7.93 -2.70 -1.86
C PHE A 131 -7.45 -1.26 -2.00
N LEU A 132 -8.08 -0.49 -2.89
CA LEU A 132 -7.75 0.91 -3.14
C LEU A 132 -7.96 1.75 -1.88
N LYS A 133 -9.12 1.60 -1.23
CA LYS A 133 -9.42 2.30 0.03
C LYS A 133 -8.47 1.89 1.17
N ALA A 134 -8.16 0.61 1.29
CA ALA A 134 -7.18 0.13 2.27
C ALA A 134 -5.80 0.74 2.03
N SER A 135 -5.37 0.80 0.77
CA SER A 135 -4.09 1.39 0.37
C SER A 135 -4.01 2.88 0.67
N TYR A 136 -5.06 3.63 0.30
CA TYR A 136 -5.19 5.05 0.63
C TYR A 136 -5.10 5.31 2.14
N ASN A 137 -5.85 4.55 2.93
CA ASN A 137 -5.81 4.67 4.39
C ASN A 137 -4.45 4.28 4.98
N LEU A 138 -3.77 3.28 4.40
CA LEU A 138 -2.42 2.90 4.79
C LEU A 138 -1.44 4.05 4.59
N GLY A 139 -1.52 4.76 3.46
CA GLY A 139 -0.71 5.94 3.16
C GLY A 139 -0.86 7.03 4.21
N ILE A 140 -2.11 7.33 4.59
CA ILE A 140 -2.41 8.28 5.67
C ILE A 140 -1.77 7.83 6.99
N ILE A 141 -1.94 6.55 7.38
CA ILE A 141 -1.47 6.03 8.66
C ILE A 141 0.07 6.06 8.73
N PHE A 142 0.74 5.64 7.66
CA PHE A 142 2.20 5.59 7.62
C PHE A 142 2.83 6.98 7.65
N SER A 143 2.23 7.93 6.92
CA SER A 143 2.75 9.31 6.84
C SER A 143 2.66 10.06 8.17
N LYS A 144 1.77 9.66 9.08
CA LYS A 144 1.67 10.24 10.44
C LYS A 144 2.76 9.79 11.40
N GLU A 145 3.38 8.64 11.17
CA GLU A 145 4.20 7.96 12.18
C GLU A 145 5.71 8.18 11.97
N GLY A 146 6.11 8.71 10.82
CA GLY A 146 7.52 8.79 10.41
C GLY A 146 8.05 7.40 10.00
N TYR A 147 8.77 7.33 8.88
CA TYR A 147 9.10 6.05 8.25
C TYR A 147 9.90 5.11 9.15
N VAL A 148 10.87 5.61 9.93
CA VAL A 148 11.66 4.79 10.87
C VAL A 148 10.75 4.07 11.88
N ASN A 149 9.76 4.77 12.44
CA ASN A 149 8.84 4.17 13.39
C ASN A 149 7.94 3.12 12.72
N VAL A 150 7.50 3.37 11.48
CA VAL A 150 6.72 2.39 10.70
C VAL A 150 7.55 1.11 10.51
N LEU A 151 8.82 1.22 10.15
CA LEU A 151 9.70 0.06 9.96
C LEU A 151 9.95 -0.70 11.27
N LEU A 152 10.24 0.01 12.36
CA LEU A 152 10.44 -0.59 13.68
C LEU A 152 9.18 -1.32 14.18
N LYS A 153 8.01 -0.69 14.06
CA LYS A 153 6.73 -1.26 14.55
C LYS A 153 6.23 -2.40 13.66
N SER A 154 6.49 -2.36 12.36
CA SER A 154 6.20 -3.46 11.43
C SER A 154 7.24 -4.59 11.48
N LYS A 155 8.36 -4.38 12.18
CA LYS A 155 9.48 -5.33 12.31
C LYS A 155 10.11 -5.73 10.98
N VAL A 156 9.98 -4.89 9.96
CA VAL A 156 10.57 -5.12 8.64
C VAL A 156 12.01 -4.64 8.63
N LYS A 157 12.90 -5.50 8.14
CA LYS A 157 14.34 -5.21 8.03
C LYS A 157 14.87 -5.39 6.61
N ASN A 158 14.10 -6.02 5.72
CA ASN A 158 14.53 -6.41 4.38
C ASN A 158 13.85 -5.55 3.31
N ILE A 159 14.33 -4.32 3.12
CA ILE A 159 13.79 -3.37 2.14
C ILE A 159 14.87 -3.03 1.13
#